data_AF-S8DZ44-F1
#
_entry.id   AF-S8DZ44-F1
#
_cell.length_a   1.000
_cell.length_b   1.000
_cell.length_c   1.000
_cell.angle_alpha   90.00
_cell.angle_beta   90.00
_cell.angle_gamma   90.00
#
_symmetry.space_group_name_H-M   'P 1'
#
loop_
_entity.id
_entity.type
_entity.pdbx_description
1 polymer ?
#
loop_
_entity_poly.entity_id
_entity_poly.type
_entity_poly.pdbx_seq_one_letter_code
_entity_poly.pdbx_strand_id
1 'polypeptide(L)'
;GNENYCKVMKDASIVHIDDVARAHIHLFEYPNSKGRYICCAESITLDESFDIITRLYPEIKLFPPEHVKDGFAFKLSGASSGKLLQTGFVYKYGVEEMIDSAIKCCKDKGFL
;
A
#
# COMPACT_ATOMS: atom_id res chain seq x y z
N GLY A 1 19.08 -4.94 17.99
CA GLY A 1 18.65 -5.67 16.77
C GLY A 1 19.45 -5.13 15.62
N ASN A 2 19.90 -5.99 14.71
CA ASN A 2 20.92 -5.66 13.70
C ASN A 2 20.48 -4.49 12.80
N GLU A 3 21.19 -3.36 12.88
CA GLU A 3 20.83 -2.03 12.34
C GLU A 3 21.00 -1.88 10.80
N ASN A 4 21.20 -2.98 10.07
CA ASN A 4 21.81 -2.95 8.74
C ASN A 4 20.93 -3.45 7.58
N TYR A 5 19.60 -3.39 7.66
CA TYR A 5 18.72 -3.80 6.54
C TYR A 5 17.65 -2.80 6.10
N CYS A 6 17.63 -1.56 6.58
CA CYS A 6 16.73 -0.56 6.01
C CYS A 6 17.32 -0.02 4.70
N LYS A 7 17.23 -0.80 3.61
CA LYS A 7 17.17 -0.22 2.27
C LYS A 7 15.84 0.52 2.22
N VAL A 8 15.90 1.84 2.38
CA VAL A 8 14.68 2.58 2.63
C VAL A 8 13.92 2.75 1.32
N MET A 9 12.71 2.21 1.30
CA MET A 9 11.75 2.42 0.24
C MET A 9 11.32 3.89 0.25
N LYS A 10 11.46 4.60 -0.88
CA LYS A 10 11.03 6.01 -0.98
C LYS A 10 9.51 6.11 -1.02
N ASP A 11 8.92 5.25 -1.83
CA ASP A 11 7.49 5.09 -2.00
C ASP A 11 7.13 3.67 -2.41
N ALA A 12 5.87 3.27 -2.22
CA ALA A 12 5.30 2.03 -2.73
C ALA A 12 3.98 2.27 -3.42
N SER A 13 3.74 1.48 -4.46
CA SER A 13 2.42 1.18 -4.96
C SER A 13 1.69 0.24 -4.00
N ILE A 14 0.53 0.65 -3.49
CA ILE A 14 -0.28 -0.12 -2.55
C ILE A 14 -1.72 -0.31 -3.08
N VAL A 15 -2.35 -1.37 -2.61
CA VAL A 15 -3.73 -1.71 -2.92
C VAL A 15 -4.32 -2.51 -1.77
N HIS A 16 -5.60 -2.27 -1.47
CA HIS A 16 -6.30 -3.03 -0.44
C HIS A 16 -6.52 -4.47 -0.88
N ILE A 17 -6.35 -5.44 0.03
CA ILE A 17 -6.47 -6.87 -0.31
C ILE A 17 -7.86 -7.22 -0.87
N ASP A 18 -8.92 -6.59 -0.34
CA ASP A 18 -10.28 -6.76 -0.85
C ASP A 18 -10.44 -6.17 -2.27
N ASP A 19 -9.77 -5.06 -2.58
CA ASP A 19 -9.77 -4.51 -3.95
C ASP A 19 -9.03 -5.43 -4.93
N VAL A 20 -7.99 -6.13 -4.49
CA VAL A 20 -7.34 -7.18 -5.29
C VAL A 20 -8.32 -8.30 -5.58
N ALA A 21 -9.04 -8.82 -4.57
CA ALA A 21 -10.02 -9.88 -4.76
C ALA A 21 -11.17 -9.43 -5.70
N ARG A 22 -11.68 -8.20 -5.51
CA ARG A 22 -12.69 -7.60 -6.39
C ARG A 22 -12.18 -7.45 -7.83
N ALA A 23 -10.93 -7.04 -8.02
CA ALA A 23 -10.34 -6.90 -9.35
C ALA A 23 -10.21 -8.25 -10.07
N HIS A 24 -9.91 -9.33 -9.34
CA HIS A 24 -9.91 -10.69 -9.90
C HIS A 24 -11.30 -11.09 -10.41
N ILE A 25 -12.34 -10.89 -9.59
CA ILE A 25 -13.73 -11.20 -9.97
C ILE A 25 -14.16 -10.35 -11.17
N HIS A 26 -13.90 -9.04 -11.10
CA HIS A 26 -14.24 -8.09 -12.17
C HIS A 26 -13.62 -8.48 -13.51
N LEU A 27 -12.32 -8.81 -13.54
CA LEU A 27 -11.64 -9.19 -14.78
C LEU A 27 -12.04 -10.57 -15.30
N PHE A 28 -12.46 -11.47 -14.41
CA PHE A 28 -13.03 -12.75 -14.78
C PHE A 28 -14.40 -12.58 -15.49
N GLU A 29 -15.23 -11.67 -15.00
CA GLU A 29 -16.56 -11.39 -15.55
C GLU A 29 -16.53 -10.45 -16.77
N TYR A 30 -15.50 -9.62 -16.90
CA TYR A 30 -15.35 -8.67 -18.00
C TYR A 30 -15.01 -9.38 -19.32
N PRO A 31 -15.89 -9.37 -20.34
CA PRO A 31 -15.77 -10.23 -21.52
C PRO A 31 -14.58 -9.90 -22.42
N ASN A 32 -14.03 -8.69 -22.32
CA ASN A 32 -12.91 -8.23 -23.15
C ASN A 32 -11.58 -8.18 -22.38
N SER A 33 -11.47 -8.90 -21.24
CA SER A 33 -10.21 -8.93 -20.49
C SER A 33 -9.13 -9.65 -21.31
N LYS A 34 -7.96 -9.00 -21.47
CA LYS A 34 -6.84 -9.60 -22.22
C LYS A 34 -5.48 -9.18 -21.67
N GLY A 35 -4.64 -10.17 -21.40
CA GLY A 35 -3.26 -9.97 -20.95
C GLY A 35 -3.18 -9.40 -19.53
N ARG A 36 -2.17 -8.57 -19.27
CA ARG A 36 -1.84 -8.09 -17.92
C ARG A 36 -2.64 -6.84 -17.54
N TYR A 37 -3.03 -6.77 -16.27
CA TYR A 37 -3.65 -5.61 -15.62
C TYR A 37 -2.87 -5.30 -14.34
N ILE A 38 -2.53 -4.02 -14.15
CA ILE A 38 -1.94 -3.55 -12.89
C ILE A 38 -3.10 -3.21 -11.94
N CYS A 39 -3.08 -3.79 -10.76
CA CYS A 39 -3.99 -3.48 -9.66
C CYS A 39 -3.21 -2.74 -8.58
N CYS A 40 -3.08 -1.42 -8.76
CA CYS A 40 -2.46 -0.49 -7.83
C CYS A 40 -3.43 0.67 -7.65
N ALA A 41 -3.87 0.92 -6.43
CA ALA A 41 -4.79 2.01 -6.12
C ALA A 41 -4.02 3.33 -5.99
N GLU A 42 -3.04 3.35 -5.09
CA GLU A 42 -2.35 4.56 -4.68
C GLU A 42 -0.85 4.32 -4.53
N SER A 43 -0.09 5.40 -4.50
CA SER A 43 1.31 5.39 -4.10
C SER A 43 1.46 6.08 -2.75
N ILE A 44 2.25 5.52 -1.85
CA ILE A 44 2.47 6.07 -0.51
C ILE A 44 3.97 6.20 -0.24
N THR A 45 4.38 7.35 0.29
CA THR A 45 5.74 7.59 0.80
C THR A 45 5.90 7.08 2.23
N LEU A 46 7.16 6.93 2.67
CA LEU A 46 7.42 6.58 4.06
C LEU A 46 6.89 7.66 5.03
N ASP A 47 7.08 8.93 4.70
CA ASP A 47 6.61 10.07 5.51
C ASP A 47 5.08 10.08 5.65
N GLU A 48 4.34 9.91 4.54
CA GLU A 48 2.88 9.82 4.57
C GLU A 48 2.39 8.63 5.41
N SER A 49 3.08 7.49 5.32
CA SER A 49 2.76 6.32 6.14
C SER A 49 2.97 6.59 7.64
N PHE A 50 4.06 7.28 7.98
CA PHE A 50 4.38 7.65 9.35
C PHE A 50 3.33 8.60 9.93
N ASP A 51 2.92 9.62 9.16
CA ASP A 51 1.91 10.59 9.56
C ASP A 51 0.54 9.93 9.78
N ILE A 52 0.12 9.04 8.87
CA ILE A 52 -1.14 8.31 9.01
C ILE A 52 -1.12 7.43 10.26
N ILE A 53 -0.05 6.64 10.47
CA ILE A 53 0.01 5.73 11.62
C ILE A 53 0.06 6.51 12.93
N THR A 54 0.87 7.56 13.02
CA THR A 54 0.99 8.38 14.24
C THR A 54 -0.33 9.07 14.59
N ARG A 55 -1.11 9.47 13.57
CA ARG A 55 -2.45 10.06 13.77
C ARG A 55 -3.49 9.03 14.20
N LEU A 56 -3.54 7.87 13.53
CA LEU A 56 -4.56 6.85 13.79
C LEU A 56 -4.28 6.02 15.06
N TYR A 57 -3.00 5.86 15.40
CA TYR A 57 -2.51 4.98 16.47
C TYR A 57 -1.39 5.64 17.28
N PRO A 58 -1.68 6.73 18.01
CA PRO A 58 -0.67 7.47 18.78
C PRO A 58 0.01 6.65 19.88
N GLU A 59 -0.57 5.52 20.29
CA GLU A 59 0.02 4.57 21.22
C GLU A 59 1.18 3.75 20.61
N ILE A 60 1.25 3.65 19.28
CA ILE A 60 2.38 3.02 18.59
C ILE A 60 3.54 4.01 18.56
N LYS A 61 4.60 3.71 19.31
CA LYS A 61 5.82 4.52 19.33
C LYS A 61 6.63 4.30 18.07
N LEU A 62 6.37 5.09 17.03
CA LEU A 62 7.20 5.17 15.84
C LEU A 62 8.30 6.21 16.03
N PHE A 63 9.48 5.93 15.45
CA PHE A 63 10.55 6.92 15.35
C PHE A 63 10.44 7.64 14.00
N PRO A 64 10.58 8.97 13.96
CA PRO A 64 10.56 9.72 12.72
C PRO A 64 11.58 9.14 11.72
N PRO A 65 11.29 9.24 10.40
CA PRO A 65 12.22 8.84 9.36
C PRO A 65 13.44 9.79 9.24
N GLU A 66 14.03 10.24 10.35
CA GLU A 66 15.17 11.16 10.39
C GLU A 66 16.52 10.50 10.02
N HIS A 67 16.56 9.17 9.86
CA HIS A 67 17.81 8.39 9.68
C HIS A 67 17.98 7.76 8.30
N VAL A 68 17.12 8.08 7.34
CA VAL A 68 17.24 7.60 5.97
C VAL A 68 18.27 8.45 5.24
N LYS A 69 19.56 8.22 5.52
CA LYS A 69 20.64 8.83 4.76
C LYS A 69 20.45 8.50 3.27
N ASP A 70 20.73 9.49 2.41
CA ASP A 70 20.68 9.56 0.93
C ASP A 70 21.22 8.37 0.10
N GLY A 71 21.50 7.21 0.70
CA GLY A 71 21.95 5.99 0.03
C GLY A 71 20.80 5.09 -0.39
N PHE A 72 20.57 4.98 -1.70
CA PHE A 72 19.74 3.95 -2.37
C PHE A 72 18.26 3.90 -1.96
N ALA A 73 17.58 5.04 -1.98
CA ALA A 73 16.13 5.05 -1.93
C ALA A 73 15.55 4.62 -3.30
N PHE A 74 14.83 3.50 -3.35
CA PHE A 74 14.18 3.02 -4.58
C PHE A 74 12.74 3.53 -4.66
N LYS A 75 12.38 4.07 -5.83
CA LYS A 75 11.00 4.34 -6.21
C LYS A 75 10.35 3.04 -6.66
N LEU A 76 9.39 2.51 -5.90
CA LEU A 76 8.59 1.35 -6.29
C LEU A 76 7.22 1.77 -6.85
N SER A 77 6.89 3.06 -6.76
CA SER A 77 5.69 3.64 -7.36
C SER A 77 5.84 3.94 -8.86
N GLY A 78 4.72 4.25 -9.53
CA GLY A 78 4.68 4.68 -10.92
C GLY A 78 3.99 3.70 -11.87
N ALA A 79 3.52 2.55 -11.38
CA ALA A 79 2.68 1.65 -12.13
C ALA A 79 1.25 2.22 -12.25
N SER A 80 0.75 2.36 -13.48
CA SER A 80 -0.62 2.86 -13.72
C SER A 80 -1.63 1.71 -13.75
N SER A 81 -2.70 1.84 -12.97
CA SER A 81 -3.89 0.99 -13.03
C SER A 81 -4.89 1.44 -14.12
N GLY A 82 -4.52 2.38 -15.00
CA GLY A 82 -5.41 2.96 -16.01
C GLY A 82 -6.12 1.93 -16.89
N LYS A 83 -5.42 0.85 -17.30
CA LYS A 83 -6.04 -0.23 -18.08
C LYS A 83 -7.14 -0.97 -17.30
N LEU A 84 -6.97 -1.17 -15.99
CA LEU A 84 -7.98 -1.77 -15.13
C LEU A 84 -9.17 -0.81 -14.96
N LEU A 85 -8.91 0.47 -14.70
CA LEU A 85 -9.96 1.49 -14.55
C LEU A 85 -10.81 1.65 -15.82
N GLN A 86 -10.20 1.56 -17.00
CA GLN A 86 -10.91 1.59 -18.29
C GLN A 86 -11.90 0.43 -18.49
N THR A 87 -11.81 -0.65 -17.69
CA THR A 87 -12.81 -1.74 -17.69
C THR A 87 -14.04 -1.42 -16.84
N GLY A 88 -14.10 -0.26 -16.19
CA GLY A 88 -15.16 0.13 -15.26
C GLY A 88 -14.91 -0.31 -13.81
N PHE A 89 -13.74 -0.88 -13.51
CA PHE A 89 -13.37 -1.22 -12.13
C PHE A 89 -13.16 0.05 -11.29
N VAL A 90 -13.63 0.03 -10.04
CA VAL A 90 -13.52 1.15 -9.09
C VAL A 90 -12.97 0.64 -7.77
N TYR A 91 -11.84 1.20 -7.33
CA TYR A 91 -11.27 0.97 -6.00
C TYR A 91 -12.24 1.46 -4.92
N LYS A 92 -12.39 0.68 -3.85
CA LYS A 92 -13.33 1.00 -2.76
C LYS A 92 -12.61 1.59 -1.54
N TYR A 93 -11.33 1.31 -1.37
CA TYR A 93 -10.59 1.65 -0.16
C TYR A 93 -9.46 2.63 -0.47
N GLY A 94 -9.28 3.62 0.39
CA GLY A 94 -8.16 4.54 0.37
C GLY A 94 -6.98 4.04 1.21
N VAL A 95 -5.94 4.87 1.27
CA VAL A 95 -4.68 4.56 1.95
C VAL A 95 -4.88 4.38 3.46
N GLU A 96 -5.70 5.22 4.10
CA GLU A 96 -5.97 5.13 5.53
C GLU A 96 -6.66 3.80 5.88
N GLU A 97 -7.66 3.38 5.10
CA GLU A 97 -8.35 2.11 5.33
C GLU A 97 -7.44 0.90 5.14
N MET A 98 -6.47 0.97 4.21
CA MET A 98 -5.45 -0.07 4.03
C MET A 98 -4.56 -0.21 5.26
N ILE A 99 -4.04 0.92 5.77
CA ILE A 99 -3.17 0.94 6.97
C ILE A 99 -3.96 0.50 8.20
N ASP A 100 -5.15 1.05 8.40
CA ASP A 100 -6.03 0.77 9.53
C ASP A 100 -6.41 -0.72 9.59
N SER A 101 -6.84 -1.30 8.46
CA SER A 101 -7.22 -2.71 8.37
C SER A 101 -6.03 -3.64 8.66
N ALA A 102 -4.83 -3.28 8.20
CA ALA A 102 -3.62 -4.05 8.45
C ALA A 102 -3.23 -4.03 9.93
N ILE A 103 -3.21 -2.85 10.56
CA ILE A 103 -2.84 -2.69 11.98
C ILE A 103 -3.85 -3.41 12.90
N LYS A 104 -5.16 -3.24 12.66
CA LYS A 104 -6.20 -3.95 13.41
C LYS A 104 -6.03 -5.47 13.34
N CYS A 105 -5.85 -6.00 12.13
CA CYS A 105 -5.65 -7.43 11.92
C CYS A 105 -4.40 -7.96 12.67
N CYS A 106 -3.30 -7.19 12.67
CA CYS A 106 -2.09 -7.56 13.40
C CYS A 106 -2.30 -7.56 14.92
N LYS A 107 -2.95 -6.53 15.48
CA LYS A 107 -3.27 -6.44 16.92
C LYS A 107 -4.19 -7.57 17.36
N ASP A 108 -5.27 -7.81 16.61
CA ASP A 108 -6.26 -8.85 16.92
C ASP A 108 -5.63 -10.26 16.94
N LYS A 109 -4.56 -10.46 16.18
CA LYS A 109 -3.82 -11.73 16.10
C LYS A 109 -2.57 -11.78 16.99
N GLY A 110 -2.28 -10.71 17.74
CA GLY A 110 -1.11 -10.62 18.62
C GLY A 110 0.23 -10.55 17.88
N PHE A 111 0.24 -10.08 16.63
CA PHE A 111 1.47 -9.76 15.89
C PHE A 111 1.99 -8.36 16.17
N LEU A 112 1.14 -7.50 16.75
CA LEU A 112 1.45 -6.13 17.18
C LEU A 112 0.85 -5.85 18.55
#